data_AF-A0A7X3VJR3-F1
#
_entry.id   AF-A0A7X3VJR3-F1
#
_cell.length_a   1.000
_cell.length_b   1.000
_cell.length_c   1.000
_cell.angle_alpha   90.00
_cell.angle_beta   90.00
_cell.angle_gamma   90.00
#
_symmetry.space_group_name_H-M   'P 1'
#
loop_
_entity.id
_entity.type
_entity.pdbx_description
1 polymer ?
#
loop_
_entity_poly.entity_id
_entity_poly.type
_entity_poly.pdbx_seq_one_letter_code
_entity_poly.pdbx_strand_id
1 'polypeptide(L)' 'MADYEIDEIRRIRREISARFDHDVNKLIAHYQAVEKEYRKSGKYKFVDPPDEKPETAKSDDEKAAD' A
#
# COMPACT_ATOMS: atom_id res chain seq x y z
N MET A 1 -23.68 10.43 6.83
CA MET A 1 -23.39 9.98 5.45
C MET A 1 -21.93 9.55 5.29
N ALA A 2 -20.96 10.17 5.98
CA ALA A 2 -19.54 9.78 5.91
C ALA A 2 -19.23 8.36 6.45
N ASP A 3 -19.96 7.88 7.47
CA ASP A 3 -19.62 6.61 8.13
C ASP A 3 -19.76 5.40 7.20
N TYR A 4 -20.74 5.42 6.29
CA TYR A 4 -20.95 4.32 5.33
C TYR A 4 -19.82 4.20 4.31
N GLU A 5 -19.36 5.33 3.76
CA GLU A 5 -18.26 5.33 2.77
C GLU A 5 -16.95 4.84 3.40
N ILE A 6 -16.67 5.28 4.63
CA ILE A 6 -15.49 4.84 5.37
C ILE A 6 -15.58 3.35 5.72
N ASP A 7 -16.75 2.86 6.15
CA ASP A 7 -16.93 1.46 6.49
C ASP A 7 -16.82 0.53 5.28
N GLU A 8 -17.29 0.99 4.11
CA GLU A 8 -17.14 0.24 2.87
C GLU A 8 -15.67 0.17 2.43
N ILE A 9 -14.92 1.29 2.54
CA ILE A 9 -13.46 1.28 2.30
C ILE A 9 -12.77 0.29 3.24
N ARG A 10 -13.12 0.28 4.53
CA ARG A 10 -12.55 -0.65 5.52
C ARG A 10 -12.90 -2.10 5.19
N ARG A 11 -14.14 -2.36 4.76
CA ARG A 11 -14.58 -3.69 4.33
C ARG A 11 -13.76 -4.18 3.14
N ILE A 12 -13.66 -3.37 2.09
CA ILE A 12 -12.89 -3.69 0.89
C ILE A 12 -11.41 -3.94 1.25
N ARG A 13 -10.81 -3.08 2.10
CA ARG A 13 -9.42 -3.27 2.55
C ARG A 13 -9.22 -4.61 3.26
N ARG A 14 -10.13 -4.98 4.17
CA ARG A 14 -10.07 -6.26 4.89
C ARG A 14 -10.19 -7.45 3.94
N GLU A 15 -11.08 -7.36 2.96
CA GLU A 15 -11.25 -8.41 1.96
C GLU A 15 -9.99 -8.58 1.10
N ILE A 16 -9.41 -7.47 0.64
CA ILE A 16 -8.15 -7.48 -0.10
C ILE A 16 -7.05 -8.11 0.77
N SER A 17 -6.87 -7.66 2.01
CA SER A 17 -5.86 -8.23 2.90
C SER A 17 -6.05 -9.73 3.13
N ALA A 18 -7.28 -10.20 3.32
CA ALA A 18 -7.56 -11.62 3.50
C ALA A 18 -7.15 -12.48 2.28
N ARG A 19 -7.31 -11.94 1.05
CA ARG A 19 -6.86 -12.63 -0.17
C ARG A 19 -5.34 -12.82 -0.26
N PHE A 20 -4.56 -12.04 0.51
CA PHE A 20 -3.11 -12.10 0.55
C PHE A 20 -2.59 -12.62 1.90
N ASP A 21 -3.39 -13.39 2.65
CA ASP A 21 -3.03 -13.91 3.99
C ASP A 21 -2.64 -12.82 5.00
N HIS A 22 -3.16 -11.61 4.83
CA HIS A 22 -2.75 -10.41 5.55
C HIS A 22 -1.25 -10.08 5.42
N ASP A 23 -0.57 -10.61 4.42
CA ASP A 23 0.83 -10.34 4.11
C ASP A 23 0.96 -9.11 3.22
N VAL A 24 1.51 -8.04 3.79
CA VAL A 24 1.72 -6.76 3.11
C VAL A 24 2.71 -6.89 1.95
N ASN A 25 3.72 -7.75 2.06
CA ASN A 25 4.71 -7.94 1.00
C ASN A 25 4.09 -8.59 -0.24
N LYS A 26 3.24 -9.60 -0.04
CA LYS A 26 2.48 -10.24 -1.14
C LYS A 26 1.55 -9.24 -1.82
N LEU A 27 0.87 -8.40 -1.02
CA LEU A 27 -0.03 -7.37 -1.54
C LEU A 27 0.73 -6.32 -2.38
N ILE A 28 1.88 -5.83 -1.90
CA ILE A 28 2.72 -4.89 -2.65
C ILE A 28 3.21 -5.51 -3.95
N ALA A 29 3.70 -6.75 -3.90
CA ALA A 29 4.17 -7.47 -5.10
C ALA A 29 3.05 -7.61 -6.14
N HIS A 30 1.82 -7.88 -5.71
CA HIS A 30 0.65 -7.93 -6.59
C HIS A 30 0.39 -6.59 -7.25
N TYR A 31 0.33 -5.49 -6.49
CA TYR A 31 0.10 -4.16 -7.06
C TYR A 31 1.20 -3.72 -8.02
N GLN A 32 2.47 -4.04 -7.74
CA GLN A 32 3.57 -3.76 -8.66
C GLN A 32 3.45 -4.55 -9.97
N ALA A 33 2.99 -5.80 -9.93
CA ALA A 33 2.76 -6.60 -11.13
C ALA A 33 1.63 -6.00 -11.99
N VAL A 34 0.52 -5.64 -11.35
CA VAL A 34 -0.63 -4.98 -11.98
C VAL A 34 -0.22 -3.64 -12.60
N GLU A 35 0.56 -2.83 -11.89
CA GLU A 35 1.10 -1.58 -12.41
C GLU A 35 1.94 -1.79 -13.68
N LYS A 36 2.83 -2.79 -13.69
CA LYS A 36 3.65 -3.11 -14.87
C LYS A 36 2.78 -3.50 -16.07
N GLU A 37 1.70 -4.24 -15.87
CA GLU A 37 0.76 -4.60 -16.94
C GLU A 37 0.04 -3.36 -17.48
N TYR A 38 -0.44 -2.48 -16.61
CA TYR A 38 -1.11 -1.27 -17.04
C TYR A 38 -0.18 -0.24 -17.69
N ARG A 39 1.06 -0.12 -17.20
CA ARG A 39 2.10 0.70 -17.86
C ARG A 39 2.35 0.20 -19.27
N LYS A 40 2.46 -1.11 -19.48
CA LYS A 40 2.60 -1.71 -20.81
C LYS A 40 1.38 -1.44 -21.71
N SER A 41 0.17 -1.38 -21.14
CA SER A 41 -1.04 -1.13 -21.92
C SER A 41 -1.11 0.27 -22.54
N GLY A 42 -0.36 1.26 -22.00
CA GLY A 42 -0.41 2.66 -22.44
C GLY A 42 -1.75 3.37 -22.17
N LYS A 43 -2.74 2.70 -21.55
CA LYS A 43 -4.07 3.24 -21.28
C LYS A 43 -4.06 4.34 -20.21
N TYR A 44 -3.09 4.31 -19.31
CA TYR A 44 -3.02 5.19 -18.15
C TYR A 44 -1.68 5.93 -18.12
N LYS A 45 -1.70 7.18 -17.63
CA LYS A 45 -0.49 7.96 -17.36
C LYS A 45 -0.05 7.67 -15.93
N PHE A 46 1.11 7.04 -15.78
CA PHE A 46 1.74 6.82 -14.49
C PHE A 46 2.68 7.98 -14.19
N VAL A 47 2.71 8.39 -12.92
CA VAL A 47 3.73 9.31 -12.42
C VAL A 47 4.88 8.43 -11.93
N ASP A 48 6.10 8.71 -12.41
CA ASP A 48 7.26 8.02 -11.89
C ASP A 48 7.52 8.47 -10.45
N PRO A 49 7.86 7.54 -9.54
CA PRO A 49 8.18 7.90 -8.18
C PRO A 49 9.34 8.91 -8.21
N PRO A 50 9.32 9.92 -7.34
CA PRO A 50 10.47 10.82 -7.18
C PRO A 50 11.70 9.96 -6.84
N ASP A 51 12.86 10.30 -7.39
CA ASP A 51 14.12 9.61 -7.08
C ASP A 51 14.32 9.58 -5.55
N GLU A 52 14.07 8.43 -4.94
CA GLU A 52 14.20 8.24 -3.49
C GLU A 52 15.67 8.39 -3.12
N LYS A 53 16.05 9.56 -2.57
CA LYS A 53 17.10 9.58 -1.55
C LYS A 53 16.53 8.82 -0.35
N PRO A 54 17.27 7.86 0.23
CA PRO A 54 16.76 7.03 1.30
C PRO A 54 16.47 7.89 2.52
N GLU A 55 15.20 8.19 2.78
CA GLU A 55 14.79 8.76 4.05
C GLU A 55 14.82 7.64 5.09
N THR A 56 15.76 7.80 6.01
CA THR A 56 16.08 6.92 7.13
C THR A 56 14.83 6.40 7.83
N ALA A 57 14.75 5.07 7.97
CA ALA A 57 13.90 4.40 8.92
C ALA A 57 14.04 5.06 10.29
N LYS A 58 13.01 5.77 10.75
CA LYS A 58 12.86 6.07 12.18
C LYS A 58 12.32 4.83 12.87
N SER A 59 13.25 3.99 13.30
CA SER A 59 13.11 3.17 14.50
C SER A 59 13.16 4.12 15.70
N ASP A 60 12.01 4.44 16.29
CA ASP A 60 11.95 4.93 17.67
C ASP A 60 11.43 3.78 18.54
N ASP A 61 12.37 2.90 18.87
CA ASP A 61 12.33 2.02 20.03
C ASP A 61 12.93 2.86 21.17
N GLU A 62 12.10 3.53 21.98
CA GLU A 62 12.56 4.16 23.23
C GLU A 62 11.89 3.51 24.44
N LYS A 63 12.73 2.74 25.12
CA LYS A 63 12.56 1.97 26.33
C LYS A 63 12.61 2.88 27.58
N ALA A 64 11.65 2.65 28.49
CA ALA A 64 11.64 2.83 29.96
C ALA A 64 12.66 3.75 30.68
N ALA A 65 12.13 4.62 31.55
CA ALA A 65 12.42 4.78 33.00
C ALA A 65 12.58 6.24 33.48
N ASP A 66 11.68 6.70 34.35
CA ASP A 66 11.97 7.27 35.69
C ASP A 66 10.69 7.22 36.56
#